data_AF-A0A2Z5UNT4-F1
#
_entry.id   AF-A0A2Z5UNT4-F1
#
_cell.length_a   1.000
_cell.length_b   1.000
_cell.length_c   1.000
_cell.angle_alpha   90.00
_cell.angle_beta   90.00
_cell.angle_gamma   90.00
#
_symmetry.space_group_name_H-M   'P 1'
#
loop_
_entity.id
_entity.type
_entity.pdbx_description
1 polymer ?
#
loop_
_entity_poly.entity_id
_entity_poly.type
_entity_poly.pdbx_seq_one_letter_code
_entity_poly.pdbx_strand_id
1 'polypeptide(L)'
;MLGKFDALDRLVQLLLLAAGLGALANGAFMLVDPLEWYVFIPTVVTTGPPNAHFIRDIGLAYLGSGAILVYAAAHPILRWRAALVGGLWLTLHGLLHIYEVLAGICGPATFWADAPGVVGQPAMVIAALAILFARQRIAPAGIPPHLFARAADKATRGNSPYLADLIAAPGHAAEKFQHLMPATAHRHAAPADAFHAARIGATLAADCGPCALIAADAAIDDGVPRATVNGLLAGTPPPALADAFAFGRGVAAHDFSADEAGARIEAALGRTVRFELALTAATVTAYPALKRGLGYATSCALHKLEV
;
A
#
# COMPACT_ATOMS: atom_id res chain seq x y z
N MET A 1 3.19 5.33 1.39
CA MET A 1 2.43 4.66 2.48
C MET A 1 2.18 5.58 3.66
N LEU A 2 3.10 6.51 3.95
CA LEU A 2 2.97 7.46 5.06
C LEU A 2 1.83 8.47 4.83
N GLY A 3 1.24 8.90 5.95
CA GLY A 3 0.30 10.01 6.02
C GLY A 3 -1.12 9.64 5.60
N LYS A 4 -2.00 10.63 5.68
CA LYS A 4 -3.40 10.54 5.25
C LYS A 4 -3.50 10.37 3.74
N PHE A 5 -4.63 9.85 3.28
CA PHE A 5 -4.94 9.80 1.85
C PHE A 5 -5.03 11.19 1.25
N ASP A 6 -4.27 11.38 0.17
CA ASP A 6 -4.34 12.57 -0.67
C ASP A 6 -5.39 12.44 -1.77
N ALA A 7 -5.51 13.46 -2.63
CA ALA A 7 -6.51 13.51 -3.69
C ALA A 7 -6.42 12.34 -4.68
N LEU A 8 -5.21 11.87 -5.01
CA LEU A 8 -5.03 10.75 -5.92
C LEU A 8 -5.38 9.42 -5.25
N ASP A 9 -5.10 9.27 -3.95
CA ASP A 9 -5.59 8.12 -3.18
C ASP A 9 -7.13 8.11 -3.14
N ARG A 10 -7.78 9.27 -2.96
CA ARG A 10 -9.25 9.39 -3.02
C ARG A 10 -9.81 9.09 -4.39
N LEU A 11 -9.13 9.50 -5.46
CA LEU A 11 -9.51 9.14 -6.83
C LEU A 11 -9.47 7.62 -7.03
N VAL A 12 -8.41 6.96 -6.57
CA VAL A 12 -8.31 5.48 -6.61
C VAL A 12 -9.48 4.83 -5.85
N GLN A 13 -9.80 5.33 -4.65
CA GLN A 13 -10.98 4.84 -3.90
C GLN A 13 -12.26 5.02 -4.71
N LEU A 14 -12.47 6.19 -5.31
CA LEU A 14 -13.64 6.49 -6.11
C LEU A 14 -13.76 5.56 -7.33
N LEU A 15 -12.67 5.34 -8.07
CA LEU A 15 -12.66 4.45 -9.23
C LEU A 15 -13.04 3.01 -8.85
N LEU A 16 -12.45 2.49 -7.76
CA LEU A 16 -12.77 1.15 -7.27
C LEU A 16 -14.21 1.05 -6.72
N LEU A 17 -14.70 2.09 -6.04
CA LEU A 17 -16.09 2.14 -5.56
C LEU A 17 -17.07 2.22 -6.72
N ALA A 18 -16.81 3.05 -7.73
CA ALA A 18 -17.67 3.17 -8.90
C ALA A 18 -17.75 1.84 -9.67
N ALA A 19 -16.60 1.21 -9.93
CA ALA A 19 -16.56 -0.12 -10.54
C ALA A 19 -17.27 -1.18 -9.69
N GLY A 20 -17.02 -1.19 -8.38
CA GLY A 20 -17.58 -2.16 -7.44
C GLY A 20 -19.09 -2.03 -7.29
N LEU A 21 -19.60 -0.81 -7.07
CA LEU A 21 -21.04 -0.54 -6.94
C LEU A 21 -21.78 -0.77 -8.27
N GLY A 22 -21.17 -0.41 -9.41
CA GLY A 22 -21.73 -0.71 -10.72
C GLY A 22 -21.86 -2.22 -10.96
N ALA A 23 -20.83 -2.99 -10.60
CA ALA A 23 -20.87 -4.45 -10.68
C ALA A 23 -21.92 -5.04 -9.72
N LEU A 24 -22.02 -4.53 -8.49
CA LEU A 24 -23.04 -4.97 -7.53
C LEU A 24 -24.46 -4.70 -8.03
N ALA A 25 -24.71 -3.51 -8.57
CA ALA A 25 -26.02 -3.13 -9.11
C ALA A 25 -26.41 -4.03 -10.30
N ASN A 26 -25.49 -4.24 -11.25
CA ASN A 26 -25.73 -5.10 -12.40
C ASN A 26 -25.97 -6.56 -11.99
N GLY A 27 -25.14 -7.10 -11.10
CA GLY A 27 -25.31 -8.46 -10.59
C GLY A 27 -26.61 -8.63 -9.81
N ALA A 28 -27.00 -7.65 -9.00
CA ALA A 28 -28.28 -7.68 -8.28
C ALA A 28 -29.48 -7.69 -9.23
N PHE A 29 -29.44 -6.91 -10.31
CA PHE A 29 -30.49 -6.93 -11.32
C PHE A 29 -30.61 -8.32 -11.98
N MET A 30 -29.49 -8.92 -12.40
CA MET A 30 -29.45 -10.29 -12.94
C MET A 30 -30.00 -11.35 -11.95
N LEU A 31 -29.81 -11.16 -10.65
CA LEU A 31 -30.32 -12.09 -9.63
C LEU A 31 -31.83 -11.97 -9.43
N VAL A 32 -32.31 -10.73 -9.26
CA VAL A 32 -33.70 -10.43 -8.91
C VAL A 32 -34.63 -10.69 -10.09
N ASP A 33 -34.30 -10.16 -11.27
CA ASP A 33 -35.12 -10.29 -12.47
C ASP A 33 -34.25 -10.53 -13.72
N PRO A 34 -33.79 -11.79 -13.93
CA PRO A 34 -32.87 -12.11 -15.02
C PRO A 34 -33.48 -11.91 -16.41
N LEU A 35 -34.80 -12.07 -16.56
CA LEU A 35 -35.46 -11.95 -17.87
C LEU A 35 -35.69 -10.48 -18.23
N GLU A 36 -36.04 -9.65 -17.25
CA GLU A 36 -36.09 -8.20 -17.47
C GLU A 36 -34.69 -7.65 -17.76
N TRP A 37 -33.66 -8.09 -17.03
CA TRP A 37 -32.27 -7.72 -17.33
C TRP A 37 -31.88 -8.06 -18.78
N TYR A 38 -32.28 -9.24 -19.26
CA TYR A 38 -31.99 -9.71 -20.62
C TYR A 38 -32.60 -8.83 -21.70
N VAL A 39 -33.83 -8.32 -21.51
CA VAL A 39 -34.48 -7.41 -22.48
C VAL A 39 -34.09 -5.95 -22.29
N PHE A 40 -33.65 -5.57 -21.08
CA PHE A 40 -33.20 -4.22 -20.75
C PHE A 40 -31.90 -3.85 -21.48
N ILE A 41 -31.01 -4.81 -21.71
CA ILE A 41 -29.75 -4.62 -22.45
C ILE A 41 -29.98 -5.02 -23.92
N PRO A 42 -30.16 -4.07 -24.86
CA PRO A 42 -30.66 -4.39 -26.20
C PRO A 42 -29.75 -5.31 -27.02
N THR A 43 -28.45 -5.29 -26.73
CA THR A 43 -27.42 -6.12 -27.38
C THR A 43 -27.50 -7.58 -26.93
N VAL A 44 -27.88 -7.85 -25.67
CA VAL A 44 -27.96 -9.20 -25.11
C VAL A 44 -29.06 -10.04 -25.77
N VAL A 45 -30.16 -9.42 -26.19
CA VAL A 45 -31.24 -10.12 -26.91
C VAL A 45 -30.75 -10.75 -28.22
N THR A 46 -29.66 -10.21 -28.80
CA THR A 46 -29.08 -10.71 -30.04
C THR A 46 -28.20 -11.96 -29.86
N THR A 47 -27.91 -12.37 -28.62
CA THR A 47 -27.00 -13.50 -28.32
C THR A 47 -27.70 -14.86 -28.18
N GLY A 48 -28.99 -14.94 -28.54
CA GLY A 48 -29.79 -16.17 -28.47
C GLY A 48 -30.74 -16.24 -27.25
N PRO A 49 -31.55 -17.30 -27.12
CA PRO A 49 -32.63 -17.39 -26.13
C PRO A 49 -32.14 -17.25 -24.68
N PRO A 50 -32.91 -16.61 -23.78
CA PRO A 50 -32.49 -16.41 -22.41
C PRO A 50 -32.49 -17.71 -21.60
N ASN A 51 -31.50 -17.86 -20.71
CA ASN A 51 -31.49 -18.87 -19.67
C ASN A 51 -31.40 -18.18 -18.30
N ALA A 52 -32.48 -18.21 -17.54
CA ALA A 52 -32.58 -17.51 -16.25
C ALA A 52 -31.63 -18.05 -15.17
N HIS A 53 -31.20 -19.30 -15.25
CA HIS A 53 -30.20 -19.84 -14.32
C HIS A 53 -28.81 -19.29 -14.67
N PHE A 54 -28.44 -19.38 -15.95
CA PHE A 54 -27.15 -18.89 -16.45
C PHE A 54 -26.95 -17.39 -16.21
N ILE A 55 -27.99 -16.58 -16.40
CA ILE A 55 -27.93 -15.13 -16.11
C ILE A 55 -27.65 -14.89 -14.62
N ARG A 56 -28.24 -15.68 -13.71
CA ARG A 56 -27.97 -15.56 -12.27
C ARG A 56 -26.55 -15.98 -11.90
N ASP A 57 -25.99 -16.96 -12.57
CA ASP A 57 -24.59 -17.36 -12.36
C ASP A 57 -23.63 -16.22 -12.74
N ILE A 58 -23.89 -15.55 -13.88
CA ILE A 58 -23.17 -14.33 -14.29
C ILE A 58 -23.38 -13.23 -13.25
N GLY A 59 -24.60 -13.06 -12.75
CA GLY A 59 -24.92 -12.11 -11.70
C GLY A 59 -24.14 -12.35 -10.42
N LEU A 60 -23.95 -13.61 -10.01
CA LEU A 60 -23.11 -13.97 -8.86
C LEU A 60 -21.64 -13.62 -9.09
N ALA A 61 -21.13 -13.79 -10.32
CA ALA A 61 -19.78 -13.35 -10.67
C ALA A 61 -19.63 -11.82 -10.56
N TYR A 62 -20.59 -11.05 -11.07
CA TYR A 62 -20.64 -9.58 -10.89
C TYR A 62 -20.71 -9.19 -9.41
N LEU A 63 -21.56 -9.84 -8.62
CA LEU A 63 -21.67 -9.58 -7.18
C LEU A 63 -20.36 -9.86 -6.43
N GLY A 64 -19.73 -11.01 -6.72
CA GLY A 64 -18.44 -11.39 -6.12
C GLY A 64 -17.33 -10.40 -6.46
N SER A 65 -17.19 -10.06 -7.74
CA SER A 65 -16.26 -9.01 -8.21
C SER A 65 -16.53 -7.68 -7.53
N GLY A 66 -17.79 -7.24 -7.50
CA GLY A 66 -18.20 -5.97 -6.91
C GLY A 66 -17.90 -5.89 -5.40
N ALA A 67 -18.21 -6.95 -4.65
CA ALA A 67 -17.94 -7.02 -3.21
C ALA A 67 -16.43 -6.94 -2.90
N ILE A 68 -15.60 -7.64 -3.67
CA ILE A 68 -14.14 -7.59 -3.52
C ILE A 68 -13.60 -6.19 -3.83
N LEU A 69 -14.13 -5.52 -4.86
CA LEU A 69 -13.73 -4.16 -5.22
C LEU A 69 -14.12 -3.13 -4.15
N VAL A 70 -15.31 -3.23 -3.57
CA VAL A 70 -15.73 -2.38 -2.44
C VAL A 70 -14.83 -2.62 -1.22
N TYR A 71 -14.50 -3.88 -0.91
CA TYR A 71 -13.53 -4.21 0.13
C TYR A 71 -12.16 -3.59 -0.13
N ALA A 72 -11.68 -3.66 -1.39
CA ALA A 72 -10.41 -3.07 -1.79
C ALA A 72 -10.42 -1.53 -1.66
N ALA A 73 -11.51 -0.89 -2.05
CA ALA A 73 -11.65 0.56 -2.04
C ALA A 73 -11.60 1.19 -0.63
N ALA A 74 -11.97 0.43 0.41
CA ALA A 74 -11.83 0.90 1.79
C ALA A 74 -10.35 1.15 2.18
N HIS A 75 -9.39 0.42 1.59
CA HIS A 75 -7.96 0.70 1.82
C HIS A 75 -7.08 0.25 0.63
N PRO A 76 -7.10 0.97 -0.50
CA PRO A 76 -6.53 0.50 -1.77
C PRO A 76 -5.02 0.22 -1.71
N ILE A 77 -4.28 0.98 -0.91
CA ILE A 77 -2.83 0.79 -0.71
C ILE A 77 -2.50 -0.59 -0.11
N LEU A 78 -3.29 -1.06 0.86
CA LEU A 78 -3.07 -2.35 1.54
C LEU A 78 -3.78 -3.50 0.82
N ARG A 79 -4.85 -3.19 0.08
CA ARG A 79 -5.77 -4.17 -0.51
C ARG A 79 -5.71 -4.19 -2.04
N TRP A 80 -4.64 -3.67 -2.65
CA TRP A 80 -4.48 -3.63 -4.12
C TRP A 80 -4.58 -5.03 -4.77
N ARG A 81 -4.14 -6.08 -4.07
CA ARG A 81 -4.31 -7.48 -4.51
C ARG A 81 -5.78 -7.88 -4.61
N ALA A 82 -6.61 -7.40 -3.69
CA ALA A 82 -8.05 -7.62 -3.77
C ALA A 82 -8.63 -6.86 -4.98
N ALA A 83 -8.17 -5.63 -5.27
CA ALA A 83 -8.60 -4.93 -6.49
C ALA A 83 -8.26 -5.70 -7.77
N LEU A 84 -7.08 -6.32 -7.85
CA LEU A 84 -6.71 -7.20 -8.96
C LEU A 84 -7.66 -8.40 -9.08
N VAL A 85 -7.89 -9.11 -7.98
CA VAL A 85 -8.78 -10.30 -7.97
C VAL A 85 -10.22 -9.92 -8.31
N GLY A 86 -10.75 -8.85 -7.72
CA GLY A 86 -12.10 -8.35 -7.98
C GLY A 86 -12.28 -7.86 -9.42
N GLY A 87 -11.23 -7.30 -10.04
CA GLY A 87 -11.23 -6.88 -11.43
C GLY A 87 -10.98 -7.98 -12.46
N LEU A 88 -10.51 -9.16 -12.04
CA LEU A 88 -10.06 -10.21 -12.97
C LEU A 88 -11.18 -10.69 -13.89
N TRP A 89 -12.30 -11.13 -13.32
CA TRP A 89 -13.41 -11.63 -14.10
C TRP A 89 -14.01 -10.54 -15.00
N LEU A 90 -14.17 -9.31 -14.48
CA LEU A 90 -14.63 -8.16 -15.26
C LEU A 90 -13.71 -7.89 -16.47
N THR A 91 -12.40 -8.00 -16.28
CA THR A 91 -11.41 -7.80 -17.34
C THR A 91 -11.50 -8.90 -18.38
N LEU A 92 -11.55 -10.16 -17.96
CA LEU A 92 -11.69 -11.30 -18.87
C LEU A 92 -13.00 -11.24 -19.67
N HIS A 93 -14.08 -10.82 -19.02
CA HIS A 93 -15.37 -10.61 -19.69
C HIS A 93 -15.27 -9.48 -20.72
N GLY A 94 -14.72 -8.31 -20.37
CA GLY A 94 -14.50 -7.22 -21.33
C GLY A 94 -13.59 -7.62 -22.50
N LEU A 95 -12.57 -8.46 -22.26
CA LEU A 95 -11.70 -9.00 -23.32
C LEU A 95 -12.44 -9.96 -24.25
N LEU A 96 -13.43 -10.71 -23.77
CA LEU A 96 -14.29 -11.56 -24.60
C LEU A 96 -15.07 -10.70 -25.61
N HIS A 97 -15.67 -9.59 -25.16
CA HIS A 97 -16.36 -8.64 -26.04
C HIS A 97 -15.42 -8.04 -27.10
N ILE A 98 -14.18 -7.71 -26.73
CA ILE A 98 -13.16 -7.25 -27.69
C ILE A 98 -12.85 -8.36 -28.71
N TYR A 99 -12.69 -9.60 -28.26
CA TYR A 99 -12.45 -10.73 -29.14
C TYR A 99 -13.59 -10.97 -30.12
N GLU A 100 -14.85 -10.88 -29.68
CA GLU A 100 -16.02 -11.08 -30.54
C GLU A 100 -16.07 -10.10 -31.72
N VAL A 101 -15.68 -8.84 -31.49
CA VAL A 101 -15.53 -7.85 -32.57
C VAL A 101 -14.41 -8.23 -33.53
N LEU A 102 -13.24 -8.60 -32.99
CA LEU A 102 -12.08 -8.97 -33.80
C LEU A 102 -12.32 -10.23 -34.65
N ALA A 103 -13.11 -11.16 -34.13
CA ALA A 103 -13.50 -12.39 -34.82
C ALA A 103 -14.67 -12.20 -35.80
N GLY A 104 -15.29 -11.01 -35.83
CA GLY A 104 -16.45 -10.71 -36.68
C GLY A 104 -17.76 -11.36 -36.20
N ILE A 105 -17.82 -11.78 -34.93
CA ILE A 105 -19.03 -12.36 -34.30
C ILE A 105 -20.06 -11.26 -34.02
N CYS A 106 -19.60 -10.08 -33.56
CA CYS A 106 -20.44 -8.92 -33.34
C CYS A 106 -19.94 -7.69 -34.11
N GLY A 107 -20.87 -6.81 -34.49
CA GLY A 107 -20.54 -5.58 -35.21
C GLY A 107 -19.93 -4.51 -34.29
N PRO A 108 -19.13 -3.56 -34.81
CA PRO A 108 -18.55 -2.47 -34.00
C PRO A 108 -19.59 -1.63 -33.25
N ALA A 109 -20.81 -1.50 -33.78
CA ALA A 109 -21.89 -0.76 -33.12
C ALA A 109 -22.36 -1.45 -31.82
N THR A 110 -22.48 -2.78 -31.81
CA THR A 110 -22.83 -3.57 -30.62
C THR A 110 -21.76 -3.38 -29.53
N PHE A 111 -20.49 -3.45 -29.90
CA PHE A 111 -19.39 -3.20 -28.97
C PHE A 111 -19.47 -1.83 -28.29
N TRP A 112 -19.73 -0.76 -29.04
CA TRP A 112 -19.82 0.57 -28.43
C TRP A 112 -21.03 0.73 -27.51
N ALA A 113 -22.12 0.00 -27.77
CA ALA A 113 -23.26 -0.04 -26.87
C ALA A 113 -22.93 -0.80 -25.56
N ASP A 114 -22.15 -1.88 -25.64
CA ASP A 114 -21.78 -2.70 -24.49
C ASP A 114 -20.59 -2.15 -23.69
N ALA A 115 -19.68 -1.42 -24.36
CA ALA A 115 -18.41 -0.96 -23.81
C ALA A 115 -18.53 -0.24 -22.46
N PRO A 116 -19.50 0.66 -22.20
CA PRO A 116 -19.66 1.26 -20.88
C PRO A 116 -19.89 0.24 -19.77
N GLY A 117 -20.63 -0.84 -20.06
CA GLY A 117 -21.04 -1.88 -19.12
C GLY A 117 -20.11 -3.10 -19.01
N VAL A 118 -19.22 -3.32 -19.97
CA VAL A 118 -18.29 -4.47 -19.96
C VAL A 118 -16.81 -4.08 -20.02
N VAL A 119 -16.48 -2.90 -20.57
CA VAL A 119 -15.10 -2.36 -20.64
C VAL A 119 -14.89 -1.23 -19.63
N GLY A 120 -15.92 -0.45 -19.31
CA GLY A 120 -15.81 0.68 -18.40
C GLY A 120 -15.37 0.29 -16.98
N GLN A 121 -15.97 -0.74 -16.40
CA GLN A 121 -15.63 -1.22 -15.05
C GLN A 121 -14.19 -1.74 -14.95
N PRO A 122 -13.72 -2.68 -15.81
CA PRO A 122 -12.33 -3.09 -15.74
C PRO A 122 -11.36 -1.95 -16.07
N ALA A 123 -11.71 -1.01 -16.95
CA ALA A 123 -10.87 0.18 -17.21
C ALA A 123 -10.69 1.05 -15.96
N MET A 124 -11.74 1.26 -15.16
CA MET A 124 -11.64 1.97 -13.88
C MET A 124 -10.71 1.24 -12.89
N VAL A 125 -10.81 -0.08 -12.80
CA VAL A 125 -9.94 -0.90 -11.93
C VAL A 125 -8.49 -0.83 -12.38
N ILE A 126 -8.23 -0.94 -13.70
CA ILE A 126 -6.89 -0.83 -14.29
C ILE A 126 -6.30 0.55 -14.05
N ALA A 127 -7.07 1.62 -14.26
CA ALA A 127 -6.63 2.99 -13.99
C ALA A 127 -6.29 3.19 -12.50
N ALA A 128 -7.12 2.69 -11.59
CA ALA A 128 -6.88 2.75 -10.16
C ALA A 128 -5.56 2.05 -9.78
N LEU A 129 -5.32 0.85 -10.30
CA LEU A 129 -4.07 0.12 -10.08
C LEU A 129 -2.88 0.84 -10.70
N ALA A 130 -3.00 1.32 -11.94
CA ALA A 130 -1.94 2.07 -12.61
C ALA A 130 -1.50 3.30 -11.82
N ILE A 131 -2.45 4.06 -11.25
CA ILE A 131 -2.16 5.19 -10.35
C ILE A 131 -1.38 4.72 -9.12
N LEU A 132 -1.82 3.65 -8.46
CA LEU A 132 -1.14 3.12 -7.26
C LEU A 132 0.29 2.68 -7.54
N PHE A 133 0.49 1.92 -8.62
CA PHE A 133 1.80 1.40 -9.03
C PHE A 133 2.75 2.53 -9.49
N ALA A 134 2.26 3.47 -10.31
CA ALA A 134 3.07 4.60 -10.79
C ALA A 134 3.55 5.49 -9.63
N ARG A 135 2.74 5.62 -8.59
CA ARG A 135 3.07 6.41 -7.39
C ARG A 135 3.84 5.61 -6.33
N GLN A 136 4.13 4.33 -6.57
CA GLN A 136 4.72 3.42 -5.58
C GLN A 136 3.96 3.43 -4.24
N ARG A 137 2.64 3.64 -4.31
CA ARG A 137 1.71 3.76 -3.18
C ARG A 137 1.01 2.41 -2.90
N ILE A 138 1.77 1.32 -2.87
CA ILE A 138 1.27 -0.02 -2.55
C ILE A 138 2.04 -0.65 -1.40
N ALA A 139 1.38 -1.49 -0.61
CA ALA A 139 2.07 -2.39 0.29
C ALA A 139 2.93 -3.38 -0.53
N PRO A 140 4.17 -3.67 -0.10
CA PRO A 140 5.08 -4.53 -0.85
C PRO A 140 4.64 -6.00 -0.83
N ALA A 141 3.76 -6.38 0.10
CA ALA A 141 3.23 -7.74 0.18
C ALA A 141 2.51 -8.13 -1.12
N GLY A 142 2.95 -9.24 -1.73
CA GLY A 142 2.47 -9.74 -3.02
C GLY A 142 3.29 -9.27 -4.23
N ILE A 143 4.28 -8.38 -4.06
CA ILE A 143 5.29 -8.12 -5.08
C ILE A 143 6.27 -9.29 -5.09
N PRO A 144 6.61 -9.89 -6.25
CA PRO A 144 7.61 -10.94 -6.34
C PRO A 144 8.92 -10.54 -5.62
N PRO A 145 9.48 -11.38 -4.74
CA PRO A 145 10.61 -11.01 -3.88
C PRO A 145 11.81 -10.42 -4.62
N HIS A 146 12.14 -10.95 -5.80
CA HIS A 146 13.25 -10.46 -6.62
C HIS A 146 13.02 -9.04 -7.17
N LEU A 147 11.78 -8.71 -7.58
CA LEU A 147 11.44 -7.35 -8.01
C LEU A 147 11.45 -6.38 -6.83
N PHE A 148 10.90 -6.82 -5.69
CA PHE A 148 10.92 -6.05 -4.46
C PHE A 148 12.35 -5.74 -4.02
N ALA A 149 13.25 -6.73 -3.98
CA ALA A 149 14.62 -6.53 -3.54
C ALA A 149 15.39 -5.59 -4.47
N ARG A 150 15.23 -5.73 -5.79
CA ARG A 150 15.85 -4.81 -6.75
C ARG A 150 15.38 -3.35 -6.55
N ALA A 151 14.09 -3.16 -6.29
CA ALA A 151 13.54 -1.83 -6.01
C ALA A 151 14.03 -1.28 -4.67
N ALA A 152 14.03 -2.10 -3.61
CA ALA A 152 14.47 -1.71 -2.27
C ALA A 152 15.98 -1.42 -2.21
N ASP A 153 16.81 -2.19 -2.91
CA ASP A 153 18.24 -1.96 -3.00
C ASP A 153 18.54 -0.62 -3.68
N LYS A 154 17.86 -0.32 -4.80
CA LYS A 154 17.95 0.98 -5.46
C LYS A 154 17.48 2.12 -4.54
N ALA A 155 16.34 1.97 -3.87
CA ALA A 155 15.77 2.99 -2.99
C ALA A 155 16.67 3.27 -1.77
N THR A 156 17.42 2.26 -1.31
CA THR A 156 18.35 2.40 -0.19
C THR A 156 19.80 2.65 -0.61
N ARG A 157 20.04 2.89 -1.92
CA ARG A 157 21.38 3.11 -2.50
C ARG A 157 22.39 2.00 -2.17
N GLY A 158 21.96 0.74 -2.22
CA GLY A 158 22.80 -0.42 -1.93
C GLY A 158 22.92 -0.76 -0.43
N ASN A 159 22.22 -0.04 0.45
CA ASN A 159 22.34 -0.22 1.90
C ASN A 159 21.44 -1.33 2.46
N SER A 160 20.99 -2.30 1.65
CA SER A 160 20.12 -3.39 2.09
C SER A 160 20.65 -4.80 1.74
N PRO A 161 21.89 -5.14 2.13
CA PRO A 161 22.53 -6.41 1.73
C PRO A 161 21.77 -7.67 2.23
N TYR A 162 21.09 -7.56 3.37
CA TYR A 162 20.28 -8.63 3.97
C TYR A 162 19.11 -9.12 3.09
N LEU A 163 18.73 -8.36 2.05
CA LEU A 163 17.65 -8.75 1.15
C LEU A 163 17.97 -10.02 0.35
N ALA A 164 19.26 -10.26 0.04
CA ALA A 164 19.68 -11.46 -0.65
C ALA A 164 19.39 -12.72 0.19
N ASP A 165 19.78 -12.71 1.47
CA ASP A 165 19.48 -13.82 2.39
C ASP A 165 17.99 -13.99 2.62
N LEU A 166 17.26 -12.87 2.73
CA LEU A 166 15.81 -12.89 2.94
C LEU A 166 15.07 -13.55 1.77
N ILE A 167 15.53 -13.36 0.53
CA ILE A 167 14.97 -14.01 -0.66
C ILE A 167 15.36 -15.49 -0.71
N ALA A 168 16.62 -15.82 -0.38
CA ALA A 168 17.11 -17.19 -0.39
C ALA A 168 16.50 -18.05 0.74
N ALA A 169 16.04 -17.42 1.81
CA ALA A 169 15.47 -18.10 2.97
C ALA A 169 14.15 -18.84 2.62
N PRO A 170 14.02 -20.12 3.02
CA PRO A 170 12.81 -20.90 2.79
C PRO A 170 11.63 -20.42 3.66
N GLY A 171 10.44 -20.99 3.43
CA GLY A 171 9.28 -20.74 4.28
C GLY A 171 8.65 -19.35 4.12
N HIS A 172 8.76 -18.76 2.92
CA HIS A 172 8.18 -17.47 2.55
C HIS A 172 8.69 -16.30 3.40
N ALA A 173 9.97 -16.33 3.82
CA ALA A 173 10.56 -15.30 4.67
C ALA A 173 10.43 -13.90 4.07
N ALA A 174 10.74 -13.74 2.78
CA ALA A 174 10.58 -12.47 2.08
C ALA A 174 9.14 -11.93 2.09
N GLU A 175 8.14 -12.78 1.84
CA GLU A 175 6.73 -12.35 1.84
C GLU A 175 6.28 -11.94 3.24
N LYS A 176 6.65 -12.72 4.28
CA LYS A 176 6.37 -12.36 5.69
C LYS A 176 7.01 -11.03 6.07
N PHE A 177 8.23 -10.78 5.61
CA PHE A 177 8.89 -9.50 5.84
C PHE A 177 8.21 -8.35 5.10
N GLN A 178 7.77 -8.54 3.86
CA GLN A 178 6.97 -7.53 3.14
C GLN A 178 5.68 -7.20 3.90
N HIS A 179 5.06 -8.15 4.61
CA HIS A 179 3.90 -7.90 5.47
C HIS A 179 4.23 -7.08 6.73
N LEU A 180 5.48 -7.11 7.22
CA LEU A 180 5.93 -6.28 8.34
C LEU A 180 6.09 -4.80 7.93
N MET A 181 6.56 -4.54 6.71
CA MET A 181 6.94 -3.19 6.28
C MET A 181 5.87 -2.10 6.44
N PRO A 182 4.57 -2.34 6.16
CA PRO A 182 3.53 -1.34 6.41
C PRO A 182 3.46 -0.88 7.87
N ALA A 183 3.73 -1.76 8.84
CA ALA A 183 3.73 -1.40 10.25
C ALA A 183 4.88 -0.44 10.60
N THR A 184 6.05 -0.62 9.98
CA THR A 184 7.21 0.27 10.21
C THR A 184 6.98 1.69 9.71
N ALA A 185 6.05 1.86 8.76
CA ALA A 185 5.69 3.13 8.15
C ALA A 185 4.26 3.59 8.50
N HIS A 186 3.69 3.10 9.60
CA HIS A 186 2.35 3.52 10.02
C HIS A 186 2.38 4.94 10.60
N ARG A 187 1.83 5.91 9.87
CA ARG A 187 1.68 7.31 10.28
C ARG A 187 0.33 7.84 9.78
N HIS A 188 -0.54 8.27 10.69
CA HIS A 188 -1.85 8.84 10.35
C HIS A 188 -2.11 10.17 11.07
N ALA A 189 -1.88 10.22 12.39
CA ALA A 189 -2.07 11.41 13.21
C ALA A 189 -0.75 12.15 13.50
N ALA A 190 0.38 11.44 13.60
CA ALA A 190 1.64 12.05 13.98
C ALA A 190 2.14 13.08 12.95
N PRO A 191 2.57 14.27 13.40
CA PRO A 191 3.36 15.18 12.58
C PRO A 191 4.57 14.47 11.96
N ALA A 192 4.90 14.81 10.71
CA ALA A 192 5.95 14.12 9.96
C ALA A 192 7.32 14.24 10.66
N ASP A 193 7.64 15.43 11.15
CA ASP A 193 8.86 15.74 11.89
C ASP A 193 8.98 14.95 13.20
N ALA A 194 7.92 14.87 14.01
CA ALA A 194 7.89 14.06 15.23
C ALA A 194 8.02 12.56 14.92
N PHE A 195 7.34 12.07 13.88
CA PHE A 195 7.45 10.68 13.42
C PHE A 195 8.88 10.32 13.02
N HIS A 196 9.50 11.15 12.19
CA HIS A 196 10.87 10.90 11.73
C HIS A 196 11.91 11.15 12.83
N ALA A 197 11.66 12.06 13.77
CA ALA A 197 12.52 12.23 14.95
C ALA A 197 12.59 10.95 15.79
N ALA A 198 11.43 10.33 16.10
CA ALA A 198 11.38 9.05 16.81
C ALA A 198 12.06 7.93 16.02
N ARG A 199 11.79 7.86 14.71
CA ARG A 199 12.38 6.85 13.81
C ARG A 199 13.90 6.96 13.73
N ILE A 200 14.43 8.17 13.52
CA ILE A 200 15.89 8.43 13.44
C ILE A 200 16.53 8.11 14.79
N GLY A 201 15.95 8.59 15.90
CA GLY A 201 16.40 8.26 17.25
C GLY A 201 16.51 6.75 17.49
N ALA A 202 15.48 5.99 17.11
CA ALA A 202 15.50 4.53 17.21
C ALA A 202 16.62 3.88 16.39
N THR A 203 16.83 4.33 15.15
CA THR A 203 17.92 3.78 14.29
C THR A 203 19.32 4.14 14.77
N LEU A 204 19.51 5.32 15.37
CA LEU A 204 20.77 5.72 15.99
C LEU A 204 21.05 4.92 17.26
N ALA A 205 20.03 4.68 18.10
CA ALA A 205 20.15 3.83 19.28
C ALA A 205 20.51 2.38 18.93
N ALA A 206 20.06 1.89 17.77
CA ALA A 206 20.43 0.57 17.25
C ALA A 206 21.84 0.52 16.62
N ASP A 207 22.58 1.63 16.58
CA ASP A 207 23.94 1.77 16.04
C ASP A 207 24.12 1.16 14.63
N CYS A 208 23.27 1.59 13.68
CA CYS A 208 23.37 1.23 12.27
C CYS A 208 23.39 2.50 11.40
N GLY A 209 24.58 2.92 10.98
CA GLY A 209 24.77 4.14 10.17
C GLY A 209 23.90 4.16 8.90
N PRO A 210 23.93 3.12 8.06
CA PRO A 210 23.10 3.07 6.87
C PRO A 210 21.59 3.09 7.16
N CYS A 211 21.16 2.53 8.29
CA CYS A 211 19.75 2.55 8.69
C CYS A 211 19.30 3.96 9.08
N ALA A 212 20.15 4.72 9.77
CA ALA A 212 19.90 6.11 10.11
C ALA A 212 19.83 7.00 8.85
N LEU A 213 20.72 6.78 7.89
CA LEU A 213 20.70 7.50 6.61
C LEU A 213 19.43 7.18 5.79
N ILE A 214 18.99 5.91 5.75
CA ILE A 214 17.71 5.54 5.10
C ILE A 214 16.53 6.23 5.81
N ALA A 215 16.54 6.31 7.14
CA ALA A 215 15.49 7.02 7.89
C ALA A 215 15.52 8.54 7.62
N ALA A 216 16.70 9.12 7.45
CA ALA A 216 16.89 10.53 7.09
C ALA A 216 16.42 10.86 5.67
N ASP A 217 16.76 10.02 4.68
CA ASP A 217 16.26 10.14 3.30
C ASP A 217 14.72 10.09 3.30
N ALA A 218 14.13 9.15 4.04
CA ALA A 218 12.67 9.05 4.18
C ALA A 218 12.04 10.29 4.85
N ALA A 219 12.76 10.97 5.76
CA ALA A 219 12.31 12.20 6.38
C ALA A 219 12.30 13.38 5.39
N ILE A 220 13.34 13.49 4.56
CA ILE A 220 13.40 14.50 3.48
C ILE A 220 12.26 14.28 2.48
N ASP A 221 12.04 13.03 2.05
CA ASP A 221 10.98 12.68 1.11
C ASP A 221 9.57 12.99 1.67
N ASP A 222 9.42 12.97 3.01
CA ASP A 222 8.18 13.34 3.72
C ASP A 222 8.13 14.86 4.07
N GLY A 223 9.05 15.66 3.52
CA GLY A 223 9.06 17.11 3.62
C GLY A 223 9.70 17.71 4.87
N VAL A 224 10.41 16.91 5.69
CA VAL A 224 11.13 17.43 6.86
C VAL A 224 12.37 18.22 6.39
N PRO A 225 12.60 19.46 6.88
CA PRO A 225 13.73 20.27 6.46
C PRO A 225 15.08 19.58 6.72
N ARG A 226 16.00 19.64 5.75
CA ARG A 226 17.34 19.05 5.84
C ARG A 226 18.11 19.47 7.10
N ALA A 227 18.00 20.74 7.49
CA ALA A 227 18.63 21.25 8.72
C ALA A 227 18.11 20.52 9.98
N THR A 228 16.81 20.27 10.05
CA THR A 228 16.19 19.49 11.13
C THR A 228 16.69 18.04 11.11
N VAL A 229 16.71 17.41 9.94
CA VAL A 229 17.18 16.02 9.78
C VAL A 229 18.66 15.88 10.19
N ASN A 230 19.52 16.80 9.76
CA ASN A 230 20.94 16.79 10.13
C ASN A 230 21.16 17.05 11.64
N GLY A 231 20.34 17.88 12.28
CA GLY A 231 20.34 18.01 13.74
C GLY A 231 19.96 16.71 14.46
N LEU A 232 18.96 15.98 13.95
CA LEU A 232 18.57 14.66 14.48
C LEU A 232 19.70 13.63 14.30
N LEU A 233 20.33 13.57 13.13
CA LEU A 233 21.46 12.68 12.84
C LEU A 233 22.68 12.97 13.73
N ALA A 234 22.94 14.24 14.03
CA ALA A 234 24.00 14.67 14.94
C ALA A 234 23.70 14.40 16.43
N GLY A 235 22.50 13.90 16.76
CA GLY A 235 22.07 13.70 18.15
C GLY A 235 21.71 14.99 18.87
N THR A 236 21.51 16.09 18.15
CA THR A 236 21.15 17.42 18.66
C THR A 236 19.77 17.83 18.13
N PRO A 237 18.69 17.14 18.55
CA PRO A 237 17.34 17.42 18.06
C PRO A 237 16.95 18.88 18.36
N PRO A 238 16.21 19.56 17.48
CA PRO A 238 15.57 20.83 17.82
C PRO A 238 14.69 20.66 19.07
N PRO A 239 14.56 21.68 19.94
CA PRO A 239 13.81 21.56 21.21
C PRO A 239 12.39 21.02 21.03
N ALA A 240 11.70 21.41 19.97
CA ALA A 240 10.34 20.93 19.65
C ALA A 240 10.25 19.42 19.35
N LEU A 241 11.37 18.79 18.97
CA LEU A 241 11.45 17.37 18.60
C LEU A 241 12.23 16.53 19.62
N ALA A 242 12.76 17.17 20.68
CA ALA A 242 13.61 16.52 21.66
C ALA A 242 12.92 15.32 22.34
N ASP A 243 11.65 15.48 22.72
CA ASP A 243 10.87 14.39 23.32
C ASP A 243 10.63 13.24 22.33
N ALA A 244 10.25 13.53 21.08
CA ALA A 244 10.04 12.49 20.08
C ALA A 244 11.32 11.71 19.77
N PHE A 245 12.45 12.40 19.64
CA PHE A 245 13.76 11.80 19.44
C PHE A 245 14.20 10.94 20.63
N ALA A 246 14.10 11.47 21.85
CA ALA A 246 14.43 10.75 23.08
C ALA A 246 13.53 9.52 23.27
N PHE A 247 12.24 9.66 23.00
CA PHE A 247 11.27 8.57 23.03
C PHE A 247 11.66 7.44 22.09
N GLY A 248 11.99 7.77 20.83
CA GLY A 248 12.44 6.78 19.85
C GLY A 248 13.70 6.05 20.27
N ARG A 249 14.69 6.77 20.81
CA ARG A 249 15.92 6.18 21.37
C ARG A 249 15.62 5.23 22.52
N GLY A 250 14.82 5.67 23.50
CA GLY A 250 14.49 4.88 24.68
C GLY A 250 13.72 3.61 24.34
N VAL A 251 12.72 3.69 23.45
CA VAL A 251 11.97 2.52 22.98
C VAL A 251 12.89 1.50 22.31
N ALA A 252 13.78 1.94 21.42
CA ALA A 252 14.73 1.06 20.74
C ALA A 252 15.77 0.43 21.68
N ALA A 253 16.14 1.14 22.75
CA ALA A 253 17.08 0.66 23.76
C ALA A 253 16.42 -0.16 24.88
N HIS A 254 15.09 -0.32 24.85
CA HIS A 254 14.30 -0.87 25.96
C HIS A 254 14.57 -0.17 27.31
N ASP A 255 14.71 1.16 27.26
CA ASP A 255 15.05 2.00 28.39
C ASP A 255 13.80 2.69 28.99
N PHE A 256 13.67 2.68 30.31
CA PHE A 256 12.54 3.28 31.03
C PHE A 256 12.45 4.81 30.87
N SER A 257 13.52 5.49 30.43
CA SER A 257 13.51 6.91 30.09
C SER A 257 12.53 7.27 28.95
N ALA A 258 12.10 6.27 28.16
CA ALA A 258 11.03 6.46 27.19
C ALA A 258 9.70 6.88 27.84
N ASP A 259 9.43 6.50 29.09
CA ASP A 259 8.12 6.73 29.71
C ASP A 259 7.83 8.22 29.90
N GLU A 260 8.82 8.99 30.36
CA GLU A 260 8.67 10.42 30.59
C GLU A 260 8.47 11.20 29.28
N ALA A 261 9.31 10.94 28.29
CA ALA A 261 9.17 11.56 26.97
C ALA A 261 7.84 11.17 26.31
N GLY A 262 7.44 9.90 26.44
CA GLY A 262 6.15 9.40 25.97
C GLY A 262 4.96 10.08 26.65
N ALA A 263 5.02 10.33 27.96
CA ALA A 263 3.98 11.05 28.68
C ALA A 263 3.85 12.51 28.22
N ARG A 264 4.96 13.20 27.98
CA ARG A 264 4.95 14.57 27.42
C ARG A 264 4.41 14.61 25.99
N ILE A 265 4.78 13.66 25.14
CA ILE A 265 4.22 13.50 23.79
C ILE A 265 2.71 13.28 23.86
N GLU A 266 2.24 12.39 24.74
CA GLU A 266 0.81 12.10 24.87
C GLU A 266 0.03 13.31 25.38
N ALA A 267 0.58 14.06 26.34
CA ALA A 267 -0.03 15.30 26.83
C ALA A 267 -0.12 16.38 25.74
N ALA A 268 0.91 16.50 24.88
CA ALA A 268 0.98 17.54 23.86
C ALA A 268 0.25 17.18 22.55
N LEU A 269 0.32 15.92 22.11
CA LEU A 269 -0.09 15.45 20.78
C LEU A 269 -1.15 14.33 20.82
N GLY A 270 -1.46 13.81 22.02
CA GLY A 270 -2.48 12.79 22.24
C GLY A 270 -1.99 11.34 22.13
N ARG A 271 -2.83 10.42 22.61
CA ARG A 271 -2.53 8.98 22.70
C ARG A 271 -2.21 8.33 21.36
N THR A 272 -2.93 8.71 20.30
CA THR A 272 -2.73 8.16 18.95
C THR A 272 -1.32 8.48 18.43
N VAL A 273 -0.83 9.71 18.65
CA VAL A 273 0.53 10.07 18.24
C VAL A 273 1.56 9.28 19.01
N ARG A 274 1.44 9.16 20.35
CA ARG A 274 2.34 8.31 21.15
C ARG A 274 2.37 6.87 20.62
N PHE A 275 1.21 6.30 20.28
CA PHE A 275 1.13 4.96 19.70
C PHE A 275 1.88 4.85 18.36
N GLU A 276 1.67 5.78 17.43
CA GLU A 276 2.35 5.77 16.14
C GLU A 276 3.88 5.90 16.28
N LEU A 277 4.34 6.77 17.18
CA LEU A 277 5.78 6.92 17.48
C LEU A 277 6.36 5.65 18.11
N ALA A 278 5.63 5.02 19.03
CA ALA A 278 6.05 3.77 19.66
C ALA A 278 6.12 2.63 18.64
N LEU A 279 5.11 2.52 17.77
CA LEU A 279 5.04 1.48 16.75
C LEU A 279 6.20 1.62 15.75
N THR A 280 6.49 2.82 15.25
CA THR A 280 7.63 3.00 14.33
C THR A 280 8.97 2.77 15.03
N ALA A 281 9.17 3.28 16.25
CA ALA A 281 10.41 3.09 17.00
C ALA A 281 10.67 1.61 17.31
N ALA A 282 9.64 0.85 17.69
CA ALA A 282 9.75 -0.57 17.99
C ALA A 282 9.98 -1.44 16.75
N THR A 283 9.39 -1.09 15.60
CA THR A 283 9.43 -1.95 14.41
C THR A 283 10.54 -1.58 13.44
N VAL A 284 11.00 -0.32 13.41
CA VAL A 284 12.11 0.10 12.54
C VAL A 284 13.44 -0.54 12.95
N THR A 285 13.58 -0.99 14.20
CA THR A 285 14.77 -1.71 14.69
C THR A 285 14.91 -3.12 14.12
N ALA A 286 13.87 -3.67 13.48
CA ALA A 286 13.97 -4.95 12.79
C ALA A 286 15.04 -4.94 11.68
N TYR A 287 15.19 -3.82 10.96
CA TYR A 287 16.21 -3.67 9.91
C TYR A 287 17.66 -3.71 10.46
N PRO A 288 18.05 -2.87 11.43
CA PRO A 288 19.38 -2.94 12.03
C PRO A 288 19.61 -4.26 12.78
N ALA A 289 18.60 -4.81 13.46
CA ALA A 289 18.73 -6.10 14.14
C ALA A 289 19.04 -7.25 13.17
N LEU A 290 18.31 -7.33 12.03
CA LEU A 290 18.59 -8.31 10.98
C LEU A 290 20.00 -8.13 10.40
N LYS A 291 20.37 -6.90 10.04
CA LYS A 291 21.73 -6.62 9.53
C LYS A 291 22.80 -7.03 10.53
N ARG A 292 22.60 -6.77 11.82
CA ARG A 292 23.55 -7.14 12.87
C ARG A 292 23.64 -8.65 13.04
N GLY A 293 22.51 -9.33 13.12
CA GLY A 293 22.44 -10.79 13.24
C GLY A 293 23.06 -11.53 12.05
N LEU A 294 23.02 -10.93 10.85
CA LEU A 294 23.61 -11.48 9.63
C LEU A 294 25.04 -10.98 9.35
N GLY A 295 25.61 -10.11 10.19
CA GLY A 295 26.98 -9.61 10.02
C GLY A 295 27.17 -8.47 9.02
N TYR A 296 26.09 -7.80 8.59
CA TYR A 296 26.13 -6.63 7.68
C TYR A 296 26.08 -5.28 8.38
N ALA A 297 25.82 -5.24 9.69
CA ALA A 297 25.71 -3.98 10.40
C ALA A 297 27.07 -3.26 10.45
N THR A 298 27.06 -1.97 10.14
CA THR A 298 28.19 -1.06 10.33
C THR A 298 27.78 0.04 11.29
N SER A 299 28.63 0.30 12.28
CA SER A 299 28.38 1.30 13.32
C SER A 299 28.20 2.69 12.73
N CYS A 300 27.38 3.52 13.38
CA CYS A 300 27.19 4.93 13.06
C CYS A 300 28.51 5.71 12.95
N ALA A 301 29.52 5.37 13.77
CA ALA A 301 30.82 6.04 13.78
C ALA A 301 31.63 5.86 12.49
N LEU A 302 31.30 4.86 11.66
CA LEU A 302 31.98 4.58 10.40
C LEU A 302 31.38 5.34 9.21
N HIS A 303 30.31 6.12 9.43
CA HIS A 303 29.57 6.79 8.38
C HIS A 303 29.50 8.30 8.62
N LYS A 304 29.51 9.07 7.54
CA LYS A 304 29.15 10.48 7.60
C LYS A 304 27.62 10.58 7.71
N LEU A 305 27.10 10.84 8.90
CA LEU A 305 25.67 10.96 9.17
C LEU A 305 25.16 12.36 8.81
N GLU A 306 25.10 12.66 7.51
CA GLU A 306 24.60 13.92 6.98
C GLU A 306 23.94 13.67 5.62
N VAL A 307 22.84 14.39 5.35
CA VAL A 307 22.07 14.28 4.10
C VAL A 307 21.96 15.59 3.34
#